data_AF-A0A7Y8IZY3-F1
#
_entry.id   AF-A0A7Y8IZY3-F1
#
_cell.length_a   1.000
_cell.length_b   1.000
_cell.length_c   1.000
_cell.angle_alpha   90.00
_cell.angle_beta   90.00
_cell.angle_gamma   90.00
#
_symmetry.space_group_name_H-M   'P 1'
#
loop_
_entity.id
_entity.type
_entity.pdbx_description
1 polymer ?
#
loop_
_entity_poly.entity_id
_entity_poly.type
_entity_poly.pdbx_seq_one_letter_code
_entity_poly.pdbx_strand_id
1 'polypeptide(L)' 'MVLSRFNCDSRLLAAAVREFSDKQIPVIGDLMLDRYVWGTVNRISPEAPVPVVEVPGGAGVSAPPGARKR' A
#
# COMPACT_ATOMS: atom_id res chain seq x y z
N MET A 1 -0.86 -10.02 22.44
CA MET A 1 -0.29 -9.19 23.53
C MET A 1 0.50 -8.01 22.95
N VAL A 2 -0.13 -7.15 22.12
CA VAL A 2 0.53 -5.96 21.51
C VAL A 2 -0.42 -4.74 21.43
N LEU A 3 -1.74 -4.93 21.59
CA LEU A 3 -2.74 -3.85 21.48
C LEU A 3 -2.97 -3.07 22.79
N SER A 4 -2.47 -3.51 23.94
CA SER A 4 -2.70 -2.85 25.24
C SER A 4 -1.86 -1.58 25.47
N ARG A 5 -1.06 -1.15 24.47
CA ARG A 5 -0.21 0.05 24.55
C ARG A 5 -0.91 1.32 24.04
N PHE A 6 -2.03 1.17 23.33
CA PHE A 6 -2.85 2.30 22.89
C PHE A 6 -4.17 2.26 23.65
N ASN A 7 -4.47 3.33 24.39
CA ASN A 7 -5.74 3.51 25.09
C ASN A 7 -6.85 3.83 24.07
N CYS A 8 -7.08 2.91 23.12
CA CYS A 8 -8.00 3.08 22.01
C CYS A 8 -9.37 2.52 22.40
N ASP A 9 -10.24 3.39 22.90
CA ASP A 9 -11.63 3.04 23.19
C ASP A 9 -12.40 2.92 21.87
N SER A 10 -12.83 1.69 21.57
CA SER A 10 -13.59 1.38 20.36
C SER A 10 -14.92 2.15 20.26
N ARG A 11 -15.50 2.55 21.40
CA ARG A 11 -16.75 3.35 21.44
C ARG A 11 -16.49 4.78 21.03
N LEU A 12 -15.39 5.38 21.47
CA LEU A 12 -14.98 6.72 21.06
C LEU A 12 -14.64 6.75 19.57
N LEU A 13 -13.92 5.74 19.08
CA LEU A 13 -13.64 5.61 17.64
C LEU A 13 -14.93 5.48 16.83
N ALA A 14 -15.87 4.63 17.26
CA ALA A 14 -17.14 4.45 16.58
C ALA A 14 -17.99 5.72 16.59
N ALA A 15 -17.98 6.49 17.69
CA ALA A 15 -18.66 7.78 17.78
C ALA A 15 -18.04 8.79 16.80
N ALA A 16 -16.71 8.93 16.78
CA ALA A 16 -16.01 9.84 15.87
C ALA A 16 -16.28 9.49 14.40
N VAL A 17 -16.26 8.20 14.02
CA VAL A 17 -16.58 7.76 12.66
C VAL A 17 -18.02 8.11 12.27
N ARG A 18 -18.97 8.03 13.21
CA ARG A 18 -20.37 8.41 12.96
C ARG A 18 -20.53 9.90 12.70
N GLU A 19 -19.71 10.77 13.29
CA GLU A 19 -19.79 12.22 13.06
C GLU A 19 -19.41 12.63 11.62
N PHE A 20 -18.69 11.76 10.89
CA PHE A 20 -18.34 12.00 9.49
C PHE A 20 -19.47 11.65 8.50
N SER A 21 -20.57 11.00 8.93
CA SER A 21 -21.62 10.51 8.02
C SER A 21 -22.26 11.61 7.18
N ASP A 22 -22.37 12.82 7.73
CA ASP A 22 -23.07 13.94 7.10
C ASP A 22 -22.11 15.02 6.58
N LYS A 23 -20.81 14.72 6.52
CA LYS A 23 -19.77 15.67 6.10
C LYS A 23 -19.42 15.47 4.63
N GLN A 24 -19.63 16.49 3.81
CA GLN A 24 -19.13 16.53 2.44
C GLN A 24 -17.72 17.15 2.43
N ILE A 25 -16.71 16.34 2.08
CA ILE A 25 -15.31 16.76 2.02
C ILE A 25 -14.91 16.87 0.54
N PRO A 26 -14.79 18.08 -0.03
CA PRO A 26 -14.35 18.23 -1.41
C PRO A 26 -12.87 17.88 -1.54
N VAL A 27 -12.53 17.02 -2.50
CA VAL A 27 -11.14 16.68 -2.84
C VAL A 27 -10.79 17.44 -4.12
N ILE A 28 -9.87 18.40 -4.01
CA ILE A 28 -9.42 19.23 -5.13
C ILE A 28 -7.91 19.00 -5.30
N GLY A 29 -7.50 18.50 -6.46
CA GLY A 29 -6.11 18.23 -6.79
C GLY A 29 -5.98 17.17 -7.88
N ASP A 30 -4.75 16.79 -8.19
CA ASP A 30 -4.45 15.76 -9.18
C ASP A 30 -4.62 14.35 -8.60
N LEU A 31 -5.16 13.45 -9.41
CA LEU A 31 -5.24 12.04 -9.07
C LEU A 31 -3.90 11.36 -9.39
N MET A 32 -3.26 10.81 -8.36
CA MET A 32 -2.07 9.98 -8.53
C MET A 32 -2.46 8.50 -8.59
N LEU A 33 -1.85 7.76 -9.52
CA LEU A 33 -1.99 6.32 -9.64
C LEU A 33 -0.69 5.65 -9.18
N ASP A 34 -0.76 4.95 -8.06
CA ASP A 34 0.35 4.14 -7.58
C ASP A 34 0.40 2.81 -8.33
N ARG A 35 1.46 2.63 -9.14
CA ARG A 35 1.74 1.36 -9.81
C ARG A 35 2.79 0.60 -9.02
N TYR A 36 2.45 -0.61 -8.61
CA TYR A 36 3.37 -1.51 -7.94
C TYR A 36 4.03 -2.43 -8.96
N VAL A 37 5.36 -2.51 -8.91
CA VAL A 37 6.17 -3.40 -9.75
C VAL A 37 6.76 -4.48 -8.87
N TRP A 38 6.55 -5.73 -9.26
CA TRP A 38 7.11 -6.89 -8.58
C TRP A 38 8.13 -7.57 -9.49
N GLY A 39 9.25 -7.98 -8.91
CA GLY A 39 10.34 -8.62 -9.60
C GLY A 39 11.36 -9.17 -8.61
N THR A 40 12.33 -9.91 -9.11
CA THR A 40 13.40 -10.50 -8.31
C THR A 40 14.67 -9.67 -8.42
N VAL A 41 15.41 -9.51 -7.33
CA VAL A 41 16.71 -8.84 -7.33
C VAL A 41 17.80 -9.91 -7.29
N ASN A 42 18.46 -10.11 -8.43
CA ASN A 42 19.51 -11.13 -8.57
C ASN A 42 20.94 -10.54 -8.57
N ARG A 43 21.07 -9.21 -8.73
CA ARG A 43 22.37 -8.53 -8.77
C ARG A 43 22.31 -7.08 -8.30
N ILE A 44 23.47 -6.58 -7.88
CA ILE A 44 23.72 -5.15 -7.67
C ILE A 44 24.22 -4.54 -8.98
N SER A 45 23.82 -3.30 -9.29
CA SER A 45 24.28 -2.59 -10.48
C SER A 45 25.80 -2.37 -10.42
N PRO A 46 26.53 -2.57 -11.52
CA PRO A 46 27.96 -2.28 -11.58
C PRO A 46 28.28 -0.77 -11.62
N GLU A 47 27.32 0.08 -11.99
CA GLU A 47 27.52 1.54 -12.12
C GLU A 47 27.26 2.33 -10.82
N ALA A 48 26.48 1.77 -9.90
CA ALA A 48 26.16 2.39 -8.62
C ALA A 48 25.68 1.31 -7.64
N PRO A 49 25.77 1.51 -6.30
CA PRO A 49 25.34 0.54 -5.30
C PRO A 49 23.80 0.49 -5.18
N VAL A 50 23.12 0.26 -6.30
CA VAL A 50 21.65 0.15 -6.41
C VAL A 50 21.26 -1.25 -6.89
N PRO A 51 20.23 -1.88 -6.29
CA PRO A 51 19.76 -3.19 -6.71
C PRO A 51 19.05 -3.10 -8.07
N VAL A 52 19.24 -4.10 -8.92
CA VAL A 52 18.53 -4.22 -10.20
C VAL A 52 17.36 -5.19 -10.04
N VAL A 53 16.13 -4.71 -10.29
CA VAL A 53 14.92 -5.53 -10.25
C VAL A 53 14.64 -6.11 -11.64
N GLU A 54 14.66 -7.42 -11.76
CA GLU A 54 14.29 -8.14 -12.97
C GLU A 54 12.78 -8.41 -12.97
N VAL A 55 12.07 -7.82 -13.94
CA VAL A 55 10.62 -7.96 -14.10
C VAL A 55 10.33 -8.98 -15.21
N PRO A 56 9.59 -10.07 -14.94
CA PRO A 56 9.28 -11.07 -15.95
C PRO A 56 8.42 -10.47 -17.09
N GLY A 57 8.90 -10.63 -18.33
CA GLY A 57 8.29 -10.03 -19.52
C GLY A 57 6.99 -10.74 -19.92
N GLY A 58 5.85 -10.12 -19.62
CA GLY A 58 4.55 -10.62 -20.04
C GLY A 58 3.41 -9.84 -19.37
N ALA A 59 3.04 -8.71 -19.97
CA ALA A 59 1.80 -7.98 -19.74
C ALA A 59 1.41 -7.72 -18.26
N GLY A 60 1.89 -6.58 -17.74
CA GLY A 60 1.31 -5.90 -16.58
C GLY A 60 1.80 -6.43 -15.24
N VAL A 61 2.54 -5.58 -14.51
CA VAL A 61 2.59 -5.51 -13.03
C VAL A 61 2.04 -6.76 -12.33
N SER A 62 2.88 -7.80 -12.26
CA SER A 62 2.50 -9.11 -11.74
C SER A 62 2.22 -9.03 -10.24
N ALA A 63 1.00 -9.36 -9.80
CA ALA A 63 0.57 -9.40 -8.40
C ALA A 63 1.64 -9.94 -7.43
N PRO A 64 1.64 -9.49 -6.15
CA PRO A 64 2.66 -9.89 -5.19
C PRO A 64 2.71 -11.42 -5.06
N PRO A 65 3.91 -12.02 -4.96
CA PRO A 65 4.06 -13.45 -4.76
C PRO A 65 3.30 -13.86 -3.48
N GLY A 66 2.22 -14.62 -3.65
CA GLY A 66 1.31 -15.02 -2.56
C GLY A 66 -0.15 -14.56 -2.73
N ALA A 67 -0.46 -13.72 -3.72
CA ALA A 67 -1.84 -13.41 -4.10
C ALA A 67 -2.48 -14.61 -4.80
N ARG A 68 -2.95 -15.59 -4.02
CA ARG A 68 -3.75 -16.72 -4.49
C ARG A 68 -5.01 -16.14 -5.15
N LYS A 69 -5.12 -16.22 -6.49
CA LYS A 69 -6.38 -15.96 -7.19
C LYS A 69 -7.42 -16.94 -6.62
N ARG A 70 -8.33 -16.44 -5.78
CA ARG A 70 -9.61 -17.10 -5.49
C ARG A 70 -10.59 -16.69 -6.58
#